data_AF-A0A9P3C2H2-F1
#
_entry.id   AF-A0A9P3C2H2-F1
#
_cell.length_a   1.000
_cell.length_b   1.000
_cell.length_c   1.000
_cell.angle_alpha   90.00
_cell.angle_beta   90.00
_cell.angle_gamma   90.00
#
_symmetry.space_group_name_H-M   'P 1'
#
loop_
_entity.id
_entity.type
_entity.pdbx_description
1 polymer ?
#
loop_
_entity_poly.entity_id
_entity_poly.type
_entity_poly.pdbx_seq_one_letter_code
_entity_poly.pdbx_strand_id
1 'polypeptide(L)'
;MDANFEAVQAHMKGLKRLIHLLGGLDALDHMTLSKIYQSDVKSAALQNSHPTFPMSARWRSEILQELTLFRSTEHLHVSKSLEALGNRFFAAPRYTPLDNTLKTFVQILRRLIIYFETAQQQPSIVLPTDNNLFLVFEHQLLSTVYETDTTLLQESLRLSLLIYLNLRIWHFQAFPFMQFMVDALRRSLVPAYGHAQSTAPDLLFWILFIGGMASQGYKCYPWFVSRLTEMARRLDLVEWEKARETLGGFFYTDQPGERGAENLWNEVLLMESYPYIAPKPTFQVLML
;
A
#
# COMPACT_ATOMS: atom_id res chain seq x y z
N MET A 1 -11.90 11.65 5.87
CA MET A 1 -10.88 12.67 5.63
C MET A 1 -11.12 13.21 4.23
N ASP A 2 -11.72 14.39 4.10
CA ASP A 2 -12.31 14.88 2.84
C ASP A 2 -11.28 15.40 1.81
N ALA A 3 -10.01 14.98 1.94
CA ALA A 3 -8.87 15.41 1.13
C ALA A 3 -8.76 16.94 0.93
N ASN A 4 -9.26 17.73 1.88
CA ASN A 4 -9.18 19.19 1.85
C ASN A 4 -7.78 19.64 2.29
N PHE A 5 -6.95 20.06 1.34
CA PHE A 5 -5.57 20.47 1.58
C PHE A 5 -5.45 21.67 2.53
N GLU A 6 -6.32 22.68 2.42
CA GLU A 6 -6.27 23.86 3.30
C GLU A 6 -6.59 23.49 4.74
N ALA A 7 -7.62 22.67 4.94
CA ALA A 7 -7.98 22.16 6.26
C ALA A 7 -6.86 21.31 6.88
N VAL A 8 -6.24 20.44 6.07
CA VAL A 8 -5.09 19.61 6.50
C VAL A 8 -3.90 20.49 6.88
N GLN A 9 -3.55 21.50 6.08
CA GLN A 9 -2.45 22.42 6.39
C GLN A 9 -2.72 23.22 7.67
N ALA A 10 -3.93 23.75 7.85
CA ALA A 10 -4.32 24.47 9.06
C ALA A 10 -4.26 23.55 10.29
N HIS A 11 -4.77 22.32 10.18
CA HIS A 11 -4.71 21.31 11.22
C HIS A 11 -3.26 20.98 11.61
N MET A 12 -2.38 20.74 10.63
CA MET A 12 -0.98 20.40 10.89
C MET A 12 -0.19 21.54 11.51
N LYS A 13 -0.47 22.79 11.10
CA LYS A 13 0.11 23.97 11.76
C LYS A 13 -0.33 24.08 13.22
N GLY A 14 -1.62 23.86 13.49
CA GLY A 14 -2.16 23.84 14.86
C GLY A 14 -1.54 22.74 15.72
N LEU A 15 -1.47 21.52 15.18
CA LEU A 15 -0.91 20.37 15.90
C LEU A 15 0.58 20.58 16.23
N LYS A 16 1.37 21.10 15.28
CA LYS A 16 2.77 21.44 15.50
C LYS A 16 2.95 22.47 16.63
N ARG A 17 2.07 23.48 16.71
CA ARG A 17 2.09 24.47 17.80
C ARG A 17 1.72 23.84 19.14
N LEU A 18 0.70 22.99 19.18
CA LEU A 18 0.27 22.31 20.41
C LEU A 18 1.37 21.41 20.97
N ILE A 19 1.98 20.57 20.14
CA ILE A 19 3.09 19.70 20.53
C ILE A 19 4.24 20.52 21.10
N HIS A 20 4.58 21.65 20.48
CA HIS A 20 5.62 22.53 20.99
C HIS A 20 5.28 23.12 22.37
N LEU A 21 4.04 23.55 22.58
CA LEU A 21 3.57 24.07 23.87
C LEU A 21 3.56 23.00 24.98
N LEU A 22 3.37 21.73 24.63
CA LEU A 22 3.40 20.59 25.55
C LEU A 22 4.81 20.06 25.83
N GLY A 23 5.86 20.72 25.30
CA GLY A 23 7.25 20.32 25.55
C GLY A 23 7.84 19.36 24.52
N GLY A 24 7.17 19.15 23.38
CA GLY A 24 7.62 18.26 22.31
C GLY A 24 6.93 16.90 22.31
N LEU A 25 7.31 16.03 21.36
CA LEU A 25 6.68 14.71 21.17
C LEU A 25 6.94 13.79 22.37
N ASP A 26 8.15 13.78 22.92
CA ASP A 26 8.53 12.85 24.01
C ASP A 26 7.86 13.15 25.36
N ALA A 27 7.21 14.32 25.49
CA ALA A 27 6.40 14.69 26.63
C ALA A 27 4.98 14.10 26.58
N LEU A 28 4.56 13.56 25.44
CA LEU A 28 3.22 13.01 25.22
C LEU A 28 3.18 11.52 25.54
N ASP A 29 2.01 11.03 25.93
CA ASP A 29 1.78 9.60 26.15
C ASP A 29 1.70 8.81 24.83
N HIS A 30 1.85 7.49 24.95
CA HIS A 30 1.88 6.56 23.81
C HIS A 30 0.64 6.64 22.91
N MET A 31 -0.55 6.79 23.48
CA MET A 31 -1.80 6.80 22.74
C MET A 31 -1.97 8.12 21.99
N THR A 32 -1.58 9.23 22.62
CA THR A 32 -1.54 10.55 21.96
C THR A 32 -0.57 10.54 20.79
N LEU A 33 0.63 9.98 20.96
CA LEU A 33 1.62 9.85 19.88
C LEU A 33 1.11 8.98 18.72
N SER A 34 0.47 7.85 19.02
CA SER A 34 -0.14 6.99 17.99
C SER A 34 -1.14 7.77 17.12
N LYS A 35 -2.02 8.57 17.73
CA LYS A 35 -2.99 9.41 16.98
C LYS A 35 -2.32 10.52 16.17
N ILE A 36 -1.30 11.16 16.74
CA ILE A 36 -0.52 12.19 16.04
C ILE A 36 0.13 11.60 14.79
N TYR A 37 0.86 10.48 14.94
CA TYR A 37 1.51 9.81 13.82
C TYR A 37 0.50 9.30 12.81
N GLN A 38 -0.64 8.75 13.24
CA GLN A 38 -1.69 8.31 12.33
C GLN A 38 -2.20 9.49 11.47
N SER A 39 -2.47 10.65 12.07
CA SER A 39 -2.87 11.83 11.31
C SER A 39 -1.76 12.33 10.38
N ASP A 40 -0.51 12.32 10.85
CA ASP A 40 0.63 12.84 10.10
C ASP A 40 0.94 11.98 8.86
N VAL A 41 0.95 10.65 8.99
CA VAL A 41 1.21 9.76 7.84
C VAL A 41 0.12 9.87 6.78
N LYS A 42 -1.16 10.05 7.15
CA LYS A 42 -2.24 10.24 6.16
C LYS A 42 -2.19 11.61 5.51
N SER A 43 -1.83 12.64 6.25
CA SER A 43 -1.56 13.98 5.71
C SER A 43 -0.42 13.94 4.68
N ALA A 44 0.67 13.25 5.02
CA ALA A 44 1.83 13.05 4.15
C ALA A 44 1.49 12.20 2.92
N ALA A 45 0.72 11.12 3.08
CA ALA A 45 0.26 10.28 1.97
C ALA A 45 -0.65 11.06 0.99
N LEU A 46 -1.56 11.89 1.50
CA LEU A 46 -2.42 12.78 0.70
C LEU A 46 -1.58 13.73 -0.16
N GLN A 47 -0.50 14.27 0.40
CA GLN A 47 0.37 15.26 -0.24
C GLN A 47 1.51 14.63 -1.05
N ASN A 48 1.68 13.31 -0.96
CA ASN A 48 2.89 12.60 -1.41
C ASN A 48 4.18 13.29 -0.92
N SER A 49 4.23 13.57 0.38
CA SER A 49 5.34 14.26 1.03
C SER A 49 5.92 13.43 2.18
N HIS A 50 6.99 13.95 2.79
CA HIS A 50 7.47 13.42 4.08
C HIS A 50 6.47 13.72 5.21
N PRO A 51 6.41 12.89 6.26
CA PRO A 51 5.71 13.21 7.50
C PRO A 51 6.26 14.50 8.14
N THR A 52 5.38 15.28 8.76
CA THR A 52 5.73 16.56 9.40
C THR A 52 6.57 16.34 10.66
N PHE A 53 6.27 15.27 11.40
CA PHE A 53 6.88 15.00 12.69
C PHE A 53 7.94 13.90 12.56
N PRO A 54 9.16 14.10 13.08
CA PRO A 54 10.10 13.01 13.22
C PRO A 54 9.52 11.95 14.17
N MET A 55 9.86 10.69 13.91
CA MET A 55 9.47 9.59 14.77
C MET A 55 10.19 9.70 16.12
N SER A 56 9.45 9.67 17.24
CA SER A 56 9.98 9.64 18.58
C SER A 56 10.76 8.34 18.77
N ALA A 57 12.04 8.46 19.13
CA ALA A 57 12.89 7.30 19.36
C ALA A 57 12.37 6.46 20.54
N ARG A 58 11.84 7.13 21.58
CA ARG A 58 11.22 6.49 22.74
C ARG A 58 10.02 5.65 22.31
N TRP A 59 9.04 6.27 21.64
CA TRP A 59 7.81 5.60 21.22
C TRP A 59 8.09 4.43 20.26
N ARG A 60 8.99 4.63 19.29
CA ARG A 60 9.46 3.55 18.41
C ARG A 60 10.07 2.39 19.20
N SER A 61 10.91 2.69 20.19
CA SER A 61 11.55 1.66 21.02
C SER A 61 10.54 0.89 21.85
N GLU A 62 9.56 1.57 22.45
CA GLU A 62 8.48 0.95 23.24
C GLU A 62 7.73 -0.10 22.39
N ILE A 63 7.34 0.25 21.16
CA ILE A 63 6.64 -0.66 20.22
C ILE A 63 7.49 -1.89 19.88
N LEU A 64 8.77 -1.69 19.57
CA LEU A 64 9.66 -2.78 19.16
C LEU A 64 9.99 -3.73 20.33
N GLN A 65 10.10 -3.20 21.54
CA GLN A 65 10.33 -3.99 22.75
C GLN A 65 9.11 -4.83 23.11
N GLU A 66 7.91 -4.26 23.03
CA GLU A 66 6.65 -4.98 23.27
C GLU A 66 6.55 -6.20 22.35
N LEU A 67 6.75 -6.01 21.05
CA LEU A 67 6.77 -7.11 20.07
C LEU A 67 7.80 -8.21 20.41
N THR A 68 8.98 -7.82 20.89
CA THR A 68 10.05 -8.77 21.23
C THR A 68 9.69 -9.61 22.45
N LEU A 69 9.12 -8.99 23.49
CA LEU A 69 8.71 -9.65 24.73
C LEU A 69 7.60 -10.68 24.45
N PHE A 70 6.59 -10.31 23.68
CA PHE A 70 5.48 -11.22 23.35
C PHE A 70 5.90 -12.34 22.39
N ARG A 71 6.82 -12.10 21.44
CA ARG A 71 7.34 -13.17 20.57
C ARG A 71 8.26 -14.15 21.27
N SER A 72 8.95 -13.73 22.34
CA SER A 72 9.84 -14.62 23.08
C SER A 72 9.09 -15.74 23.83
N THR A 73 7.78 -15.59 24.01
CA THR A 73 6.93 -16.51 24.78
C THR A 73 6.10 -17.46 23.91
N GLU A 74 5.97 -17.23 22.59
CA GLU A 74 5.16 -18.06 21.70
C GLU A 74 5.84 -18.32 20.34
N HIS A 75 5.92 -19.59 19.93
CA HIS A 75 6.29 -19.96 18.56
C HIS A 75 5.08 -19.76 17.64
N LEU A 76 5.10 -18.69 16.84
CA LEU A 76 4.09 -18.45 15.80
C LEU A 76 4.07 -19.63 14.81
N HIS A 77 2.97 -20.37 14.78
CA HIS A 77 2.76 -21.43 13.79
C HIS A 77 2.30 -20.82 12.47
N VAL A 78 3.23 -20.61 11.54
CA VAL A 78 2.95 -20.05 10.21
C VAL A 78 2.65 -21.19 9.23
N SER A 79 1.58 -21.07 8.45
CA SER A 79 1.28 -22.06 7.41
C SER A 79 2.27 -21.94 6.23
N LYS A 80 2.54 -23.06 5.55
CA LYS A 80 3.46 -23.08 4.39
C LYS A 80 3.06 -22.11 3.28
N SER A 81 1.75 -21.86 3.09
CA SER A 81 1.26 -20.90 2.11
C SER A 81 1.61 -19.45 2.48
N LEU A 82 1.54 -19.10 3.77
CA LEU A 82 1.96 -17.77 4.25
C LEU A 82 3.48 -17.60 4.19
N GLU A 83 4.25 -18.65 4.46
CA GLU A 83 5.71 -18.61 4.29
C GLU A 83 6.13 -18.33 2.84
N ALA A 84 5.31 -18.77 1.87
CA ALA A 84 5.58 -18.55 0.45
C ALA A 84 5.36 -17.09 -0.01
N LEU A 85 4.64 -16.28 0.78
CA LEU A 85 4.28 -14.90 0.41
C LEU A 85 5.52 -14.03 0.20
N GLY A 86 5.50 -13.29 -0.91
CA GLY A 86 6.56 -12.35 -1.24
C GLY A 86 7.86 -12.98 -1.69
N ASN A 87 7.96 -14.31 -1.84
CA ASN A 87 9.19 -14.97 -2.28
C ASN A 87 9.69 -14.46 -3.64
N ARG A 88 8.78 -14.06 -4.54
CA ARG A 88 9.17 -13.55 -5.86
C ARG A 88 9.86 -12.18 -5.79
N PHE A 89 9.69 -11.41 -4.72
CA PHE A 89 10.52 -10.20 -4.51
C PHE A 89 12.00 -10.52 -4.39
N PHE A 90 12.34 -11.65 -3.76
CA PHE A 90 13.73 -12.02 -3.45
C PHE A 90 14.40 -12.82 -4.59
N ALA A 91 13.71 -13.00 -5.72
CA ALA A 91 14.27 -13.69 -6.88
C ALA A 91 15.38 -12.85 -7.56
N ALA A 92 16.49 -13.53 -7.90
CA ALA A 92 17.82 -12.93 -8.07
C ALA A 92 18.06 -11.94 -9.24
N PRO A 93 17.23 -11.78 -10.29
CA PRO A 93 17.47 -10.70 -11.26
C PRO A 93 16.93 -9.34 -10.83
N ARG A 94 15.82 -9.30 -10.07
CA ARG A 94 15.04 -8.08 -9.79
C ARG A 94 15.34 -7.49 -8.43
N TYR A 95 15.74 -8.34 -7.48
CA TYR A 95 16.08 -7.93 -6.13
C TYR A 95 17.41 -7.18 -6.08
N THR A 96 18.42 -7.66 -6.83
CA THR A 96 19.79 -7.14 -6.79
C THR A 96 19.89 -5.63 -7.04
N PRO A 97 19.21 -5.05 -8.05
CA PRO A 97 19.30 -3.63 -8.37
C PRO A 97 18.53 -2.69 -7.42
N LEU A 98 17.71 -3.23 -6.49
CA LEU A 98 16.96 -2.40 -5.55
C LEU A 98 17.90 -1.74 -4.53
N ASP A 99 17.59 -0.50 -4.13
CA ASP A 99 18.24 0.15 -3.01
C ASP A 99 18.11 -0.68 -1.72
N ASN A 100 19.14 -0.61 -0.87
CA ASN A 100 19.20 -1.38 0.37
C ASN A 100 18.07 -1.02 1.35
N THR A 101 17.63 0.24 1.35
CA THR A 101 16.50 0.67 2.17
C THR A 101 15.20 0.04 1.67
N LEU A 102 14.97 0.02 0.35
CA LEU A 102 13.79 -0.61 -0.24
C LEU A 102 13.76 -2.13 -0.02
N LYS A 103 14.91 -2.79 -0.15
CA LYS A 103 15.08 -4.21 0.22
C LYS A 103 14.66 -4.46 1.67
N THR A 104 15.12 -3.60 2.58
CA THR A 104 14.75 -3.66 4.00
C THR A 104 13.25 -3.46 4.19
N PHE A 105 12.62 -2.52 3.47
CA PHE A 105 11.18 -2.33 3.55
C PHE A 105 10.38 -3.53 3.08
N VAL A 106 10.77 -4.16 1.96
CA VAL A 106 10.13 -5.39 1.46
C VAL A 106 10.26 -6.52 2.49
N GLN A 107 11.42 -6.67 3.13
CA GLN A 107 11.61 -7.67 4.19
C GLN A 107 10.76 -7.42 5.43
N ILE A 108 10.69 -6.16 5.89
CA ILE A 108 9.88 -5.77 7.05
C ILE A 108 8.40 -5.99 6.73
N LEU A 109 7.92 -5.51 5.57
CA LEU A 109 6.53 -5.66 5.18
C LEU A 109 6.13 -7.14 5.08
N ARG A 110 6.99 -8.00 4.53
CA ARG A 110 6.74 -9.45 4.53
C ARG A 110 6.45 -9.98 5.92
N ARG A 111 7.28 -9.63 6.90
CA ARG A 111 7.10 -10.08 8.30
C ARG A 111 5.82 -9.54 8.90
N LEU A 112 5.48 -8.28 8.61
CA LEU A 112 4.24 -7.65 9.08
C LEU A 112 3.00 -8.30 8.46
N ILE A 113 3.01 -8.60 7.16
CA ILE A 113 1.90 -9.27 6.47
C ILE A 113 1.72 -10.69 6.98
N ILE A 114 2.80 -11.48 7.12
CA ILE A 114 2.71 -12.82 7.70
C ILE A 114 2.10 -12.76 9.10
N TYR A 115 2.54 -11.80 9.93
CA TYR A 115 1.97 -11.60 11.25
C TYR A 115 0.48 -11.25 11.19
N PHE A 116 0.10 -10.26 10.37
CA PHE A 116 -1.29 -9.83 10.19
C PHE A 116 -2.19 -11.00 9.78
N GLU A 117 -1.80 -11.75 8.75
CA GLU A 117 -2.58 -12.88 8.24
C GLU A 117 -2.69 -14.01 9.25
N THR A 118 -1.62 -14.28 10.01
CA THR A 118 -1.66 -15.25 11.11
C THR A 118 -2.62 -14.78 12.20
N ALA A 119 -2.60 -13.49 12.53
CA ALA A 119 -3.46 -12.90 13.56
C ALA A 119 -4.94 -12.88 13.16
N GLN A 120 -5.24 -12.74 11.86
CA GLN A 120 -6.60 -12.91 11.32
C GLN A 120 -7.13 -14.34 11.53
N GLN A 121 -6.26 -15.35 11.40
CA GLN A 121 -6.63 -16.75 11.61
C GLN A 121 -6.65 -17.14 13.10
N GLN A 122 -5.81 -16.48 13.90
CA GLN A 122 -5.63 -16.75 15.33
C GLN A 122 -5.64 -15.45 16.13
N PRO A 123 -6.82 -14.87 16.44
CA PRO A 123 -6.91 -13.56 17.11
C PRO A 123 -6.23 -13.46 18.48
N SER A 124 -5.89 -14.59 19.12
CA SER A 124 -5.21 -14.62 20.42
C SER A 124 -3.79 -14.05 20.39
N ILE A 125 -3.15 -13.97 19.22
CA ILE A 125 -1.78 -13.44 19.09
C ILE A 125 -1.74 -11.91 18.90
N VAL A 126 -2.89 -11.26 18.76
CA VAL A 126 -3.01 -9.81 18.54
C VAL A 126 -2.60 -9.05 19.80
N LEU A 127 -1.66 -8.12 19.66
CA LEU A 127 -1.24 -7.22 20.71
C LEU A 127 -1.98 -5.88 20.64
N PRO A 128 -2.20 -5.20 21.78
CA PRO A 128 -2.88 -3.90 21.80
C PRO A 128 -2.25 -2.82 20.91
N THR A 129 -0.96 -2.96 20.60
CA THR A 129 -0.17 -1.96 19.86
C THR A 129 0.22 -2.39 18.44
N ASP A 130 -0.31 -3.51 17.92
CA ASP A 130 0.07 -4.05 16.60
C ASP A 130 -0.09 -3.03 15.47
N ASN A 131 -1.17 -2.25 15.52
CA ASN A 131 -1.43 -1.19 14.55
C ASN A 131 -0.27 -0.17 14.50
N ASN A 132 0.45 0.03 15.61
CA ASN A 132 1.59 0.93 15.65
C ASN A 132 2.81 0.38 14.89
N LEU A 133 2.94 -0.94 14.70
CA LEU A 133 4.00 -1.52 13.86
C LEU A 133 3.82 -1.08 12.40
N PHE A 134 2.58 -1.15 11.90
CA PHE A 134 2.23 -0.66 10.56
C PHE A 134 2.40 0.84 10.45
N LEU A 135 2.08 1.59 11.51
CA LEU A 135 2.25 3.03 11.56
C LEU A 135 3.74 3.46 11.52
N VAL A 136 4.59 2.78 12.29
CA VAL A 136 6.05 2.98 12.24
C VAL A 136 6.58 2.69 10.84
N PHE A 137 6.14 1.57 10.24
CA PHE A 137 6.55 1.20 8.89
C PHE A 137 6.10 2.22 7.83
N GLU A 138 4.83 2.63 7.87
CA GLU A 138 4.25 3.62 6.94
C GLU A 138 4.98 4.97 7.05
N HIS A 139 5.29 5.43 8.27
CA HIS A 139 6.06 6.65 8.50
C HIS A 139 7.46 6.56 7.88
N GLN A 140 8.17 5.45 8.07
CA GLN A 140 9.50 5.26 7.47
C GLN A 140 9.43 5.20 5.94
N LEU A 141 8.41 4.53 5.39
CA LEU A 141 8.24 4.39 3.96
C LEU A 141 7.89 5.73 3.28
N LEU A 142 7.12 6.60 3.94
CA LEU A 142 6.87 7.99 3.51
C LEU A 142 8.09 8.90 3.68
N SER A 143 8.98 8.57 4.61
CA SER A 143 10.22 9.32 4.85
C SER A 143 11.30 9.06 3.79
N THR A 144 11.11 8.07 2.92
CA THR A 144 12.00 7.74 1.81
C THR A 144 11.37 8.15 0.49
N VAL A 145 12.18 8.72 -0.42
CA VAL A 145 11.76 9.07 -1.79
C VAL A 145 12.83 8.59 -2.75
N TYR A 146 12.41 8.07 -3.90
CA TYR A 146 13.30 7.64 -4.97
C TYR A 146 13.13 8.54 -6.19
N GLU A 147 14.25 9.04 -6.73
CA GLU A 147 14.23 9.84 -7.95
C GLU A 147 13.83 8.97 -9.15
N THR A 148 12.86 9.46 -9.93
CA THR A 148 12.29 8.72 -11.06
C THR A 148 13.30 8.48 -12.19
N ASP A 149 14.34 9.31 -12.30
CA ASP A 149 15.26 9.31 -13.45
C ASP A 149 16.37 8.25 -13.34
N THR A 150 16.72 7.82 -12.12
CA THR A 150 17.82 6.88 -11.87
C THR A 150 17.34 5.51 -11.39
N THR A 151 16.12 5.42 -10.88
CA THR A 151 15.58 4.23 -10.22
C THR A 151 14.13 3.95 -10.63
N LEU A 152 13.89 3.85 -11.94
CA LEU A 152 12.56 3.83 -12.59
C LEU A 152 11.46 3.04 -11.86
N LEU A 153 11.75 1.86 -11.30
CA LEU A 153 10.73 1.04 -10.62
C LEU A 153 10.67 1.23 -9.10
N GLN A 154 11.68 1.80 -8.46
CA GLN A 154 11.79 1.85 -7.00
C GLN A 154 10.71 2.75 -6.38
N GLU A 155 10.47 3.92 -6.97
CA GLU A 155 9.41 4.82 -6.50
C GLU A 155 8.03 4.21 -6.70
N SER A 156 7.79 3.59 -7.86
CA SER A 156 6.53 2.90 -8.12
C SER A 156 6.29 1.73 -7.17
N LEU A 157 7.35 0.98 -6.82
CA LEU A 157 7.27 -0.07 -5.81
C LEU A 157 6.98 0.53 -4.42
N ARG A 158 7.71 1.57 -4.00
CA ARG A 158 7.51 2.26 -2.72
C ARG A 158 6.05 2.73 -2.56
N LEU A 159 5.51 3.41 -3.58
CA LEU A 159 4.12 3.87 -3.61
C LEU A 159 3.12 2.71 -3.59
N SER A 160 3.41 1.62 -4.29
CA SER A 160 2.56 0.42 -4.27
C SER A 160 2.51 -0.24 -2.89
N LEU A 161 3.63 -0.28 -2.15
CA LEU A 161 3.67 -0.77 -0.77
C LEU A 161 2.83 0.15 0.16
N LEU A 162 2.90 1.48 -0.02
CA LEU A 162 2.05 2.42 0.73
C LEU A 162 0.56 2.24 0.44
N ILE A 163 0.21 2.08 -0.84
CA ILE A 163 -1.17 1.82 -1.27
C ILE A 163 -1.64 0.47 -0.72
N TYR A 164 -0.82 -0.56 -0.77
CA TYR A 164 -1.14 -1.88 -0.21
C TYR A 164 -1.51 -1.77 1.28
N LEU A 165 -0.72 -1.06 2.10
CA LEU A 165 -1.04 -0.85 3.52
C LEU A 165 -2.41 -0.18 3.69
N ASN A 166 -2.64 0.91 2.97
CA ASN A 166 -3.88 1.69 3.09
C ASN A 166 -5.10 0.95 2.57
N LEU A 167 -4.93 0.13 1.54
CA LEU A 167 -5.99 -0.68 0.95
C LEU A 167 -6.32 -1.90 1.82
N ARG A 168 -5.30 -2.69 2.18
CA ARG A 168 -5.47 -4.06 2.71
C ARG A 168 -5.36 -4.17 4.22
N ILE A 169 -4.60 -3.28 4.86
CA ILE A 169 -4.42 -3.31 6.33
C ILE A 169 -5.37 -2.32 6.99
N TRP A 170 -5.48 -1.12 6.42
CA TRP A 170 -6.31 -0.06 6.98
C TRP A 170 -7.72 0.04 6.37
N HIS A 171 -8.00 -0.68 5.27
CA HIS A 171 -9.30 -0.69 4.59
C HIS A 171 -9.80 0.70 4.17
N PHE A 172 -8.89 1.57 3.73
CA PHE A 172 -9.18 2.96 3.40
C PHE A 172 -9.53 3.22 1.92
N GLN A 173 -9.83 2.19 1.12
CA GLN A 173 -10.11 2.34 -0.32
C GLN A 173 -11.10 3.47 -0.64
N ALA A 174 -12.18 3.57 0.11
CA ALA A 174 -13.25 4.56 -0.10
C ALA A 174 -12.89 6.00 0.35
N PHE A 175 -11.73 6.20 0.97
CA PHE A 175 -11.34 7.51 1.48
C PHE A 175 -10.71 8.37 0.37
N PRO A 176 -11.12 9.65 0.23
CA PRO A 176 -10.67 10.51 -0.87
C PRO A 176 -9.15 10.65 -1.06
N PHE A 177 -8.35 10.52 0.01
CA PHE A 177 -6.90 10.62 -0.10
C PHE A 177 -6.28 9.49 -0.94
N MET A 178 -6.96 8.34 -1.05
CA MET A 178 -6.52 7.21 -1.89
C MET A 178 -6.39 7.62 -3.35
N GLN A 179 -7.26 8.50 -3.86
CA GLN A 179 -7.17 9.03 -5.22
C GLN A 179 -5.78 9.65 -5.49
N PHE A 180 -5.27 10.43 -4.54
CA PHE A 180 -3.98 11.12 -4.68
C PHE A 180 -2.82 10.13 -4.65
N MET A 181 -2.91 9.08 -3.83
CA MET A 181 -1.91 8.02 -3.79
C MET A 181 -1.87 7.25 -5.12
N VAL A 182 -3.01 6.84 -5.67
CA VAL A 182 -3.04 6.11 -6.95
C VAL A 182 -2.66 7.01 -8.14
N ASP A 183 -2.96 8.31 -8.08
CA ASP A 183 -2.48 9.28 -9.07
C ASP A 183 -0.96 9.52 -8.99
N ALA A 184 -0.37 9.50 -7.79
CA ALA A 184 1.08 9.52 -7.61
C ALA A 184 1.72 8.25 -8.20
N LEU A 185 1.17 7.07 -7.89
CA LEU A 185 1.64 5.80 -8.45
C LEU A 185 1.56 5.79 -9.99
N ARG A 186 0.45 6.24 -10.56
CA ARG A 186 0.32 6.34 -12.02
C ARG A 186 1.41 7.24 -12.61
N ARG A 187 1.65 8.41 -12.01
CA ARG A 187 2.69 9.35 -12.48
C ARG A 187 4.09 8.76 -12.40
N SER A 188 4.41 8.00 -11.36
CA SER A 188 5.71 7.32 -11.25
C SER A 188 5.85 6.16 -12.24
N LEU A 189 4.76 5.46 -12.55
CA LEU A 189 4.76 4.30 -13.45
C LEU A 189 4.86 4.68 -14.93
N VAL A 190 4.22 5.77 -15.37
CA VAL A 190 4.20 6.16 -16.79
C VAL A 190 5.60 6.19 -17.44
N PRO A 191 6.62 6.86 -16.87
CA PRO A 191 7.97 6.85 -17.44
C PRO A 191 8.69 5.50 -17.29
N ALA A 192 8.37 4.74 -16.25
CA ALA A 192 9.00 3.46 -15.94
C ALA A 192 8.39 2.26 -16.66
N TYR A 193 7.20 2.42 -17.27
CA TYR A 193 6.35 1.32 -17.69
C TYR A 193 7.04 0.37 -18.68
N GLY A 194 7.62 0.90 -19.75
CA GLY A 194 8.29 0.07 -20.78
C GLY A 194 9.49 -0.69 -20.22
N HIS A 195 10.29 -0.04 -19.38
CA HIS A 195 11.40 -0.69 -18.69
C HIS A 195 10.89 -1.80 -17.76
N ALA A 196 9.96 -1.50 -16.86
CA ALA A 196 9.40 -2.46 -15.92
C ALA A 196 8.71 -3.65 -16.62
N GLN A 197 8.05 -3.41 -17.74
CA GLN A 197 7.43 -4.43 -18.56
C GLN A 197 8.45 -5.43 -19.15
N SER A 198 9.68 -4.99 -19.42
CA SER A 198 10.75 -5.86 -19.93
C SER A 198 11.54 -6.55 -18.82
N THR A 199 11.82 -5.86 -17.71
CA THR A 199 12.73 -6.35 -16.67
C THR A 199 12.02 -7.07 -15.52
N ALA A 200 10.78 -6.68 -15.21
CA ALA A 200 10.03 -7.15 -14.06
C ALA A 200 8.51 -7.25 -14.34
N PRO A 201 8.08 -8.01 -15.38
CA PRO A 201 6.68 -8.00 -15.82
C PRO A 201 5.69 -8.52 -14.77
N ASP A 202 6.09 -9.51 -13.97
CA ASP A 202 5.28 -10.07 -12.88
C ASP A 202 5.14 -9.12 -11.68
N LEU A 203 6.21 -8.38 -11.34
CA LEU A 203 6.15 -7.31 -10.34
C LEU A 203 5.31 -6.12 -10.85
N LEU A 204 5.48 -5.74 -12.12
CA LEU A 204 4.66 -4.70 -12.73
C LEU A 204 3.18 -5.09 -12.72
N PHE A 205 2.87 -6.36 -13.03
CA PHE A 205 1.51 -6.89 -12.92
C PHE A 205 0.96 -6.74 -11.50
N TRP A 206 1.73 -7.10 -10.47
CA TRP A 206 1.33 -6.89 -9.07
C TRP A 206 1.10 -5.41 -8.74
N ILE A 207 2.01 -4.52 -9.13
CA ILE A 207 1.87 -3.06 -8.91
C ILE A 207 0.58 -2.53 -9.56
N LEU A 208 0.32 -2.90 -10.82
CA LEU A 208 -0.88 -2.51 -11.54
C LEU A 208 -2.15 -3.08 -10.89
N PHE A 209 -2.09 -4.31 -10.37
CA PHE A 209 -3.21 -4.95 -9.69
C PHE A 209 -3.56 -4.23 -8.38
N ILE A 210 -2.56 -3.91 -7.54
CA ILE A 210 -2.76 -3.10 -6.33
C ILE A 210 -3.32 -1.71 -6.67
N GLY A 211 -2.75 -1.05 -7.68
CA GLY A 211 -3.23 0.23 -8.16
C GLY A 211 -4.65 0.17 -8.73
N GLY A 212 -5.01 -0.91 -9.44
CA GLY A 212 -6.35 -1.17 -9.97
C GLY A 212 -7.38 -1.29 -8.85
N MET A 213 -7.11 -2.15 -7.86
CA MET A 213 -8.01 -2.30 -6.69
C MET A 213 -8.18 -0.97 -5.94
N ALA A 214 -7.08 -0.27 -5.68
CA ALA A 214 -7.11 0.99 -4.94
C ALA A 214 -7.74 2.14 -5.73
N SER A 215 -7.73 2.08 -7.08
CA SER A 215 -8.24 3.15 -7.93
C SER A 215 -9.74 3.06 -8.22
N GLN A 216 -10.41 1.98 -7.83
CA GLN A 216 -11.84 1.77 -8.09
C GLN A 216 -12.68 2.95 -7.55
N GLY A 217 -13.50 3.53 -8.42
CA GLY A 217 -14.29 4.73 -8.12
C GLY A 217 -13.57 6.07 -8.43
N TYR A 218 -12.29 6.05 -8.78
CA TYR A 218 -11.51 7.24 -9.13
C TYR A 218 -11.24 7.35 -10.63
N LYS A 219 -10.93 8.58 -11.09
CA LYS A 219 -10.75 8.91 -12.52
C LYS A 219 -9.63 8.13 -13.21
N CYS A 220 -8.61 7.71 -12.48
CA CYS A 220 -7.47 6.97 -13.03
C CYS A 220 -7.73 5.46 -13.16
N TYR A 221 -8.84 4.94 -12.65
CA TYR A 221 -9.19 3.51 -12.71
C TYR A 221 -9.07 2.90 -14.11
N PRO A 222 -9.62 3.49 -15.19
CA PRO A 222 -9.55 2.89 -16.52
C PRO A 222 -8.12 2.73 -17.04
N TRP A 223 -7.19 3.59 -16.61
CA TRP A 223 -5.78 3.47 -16.97
C TRP A 223 -5.15 2.22 -16.35
N PHE A 224 -5.45 1.95 -15.07
CA PHE A 224 -4.95 0.75 -14.40
C PHE A 224 -5.52 -0.52 -15.02
N VAL A 225 -6.84 -0.58 -15.25
CA VAL A 225 -7.47 -1.75 -15.88
C VAL A 225 -6.90 -2.00 -17.28
N SER A 226 -6.79 -0.98 -18.13
CA SER A 226 -6.22 -1.13 -19.47
C SER A 226 -4.78 -1.66 -19.46
N ARG A 227 -3.93 -1.18 -18.55
CA ARG A 227 -2.54 -1.66 -18.41
C ARG A 227 -2.48 -3.06 -17.80
N LEU A 228 -3.38 -3.36 -16.86
CA LEU A 228 -3.48 -4.68 -16.26
C LEU A 228 -3.90 -5.74 -17.30
N THR A 229 -4.84 -5.41 -18.19
CA THR A 229 -5.22 -6.26 -19.34
C THR A 229 -4.05 -6.51 -20.29
N GLU A 230 -3.26 -5.48 -20.62
CA GLU A 230 -2.05 -5.65 -21.44
C GLU A 230 -1.05 -6.61 -20.78
N MET A 231 -0.84 -6.46 -19.47
CA MET A 231 0.10 -7.30 -18.72
C MET A 231 -0.40 -8.72 -18.48
N ALA A 232 -1.70 -8.92 -18.25
CA ALA A 232 -2.32 -10.24 -18.13
C ALA A 232 -2.08 -11.06 -19.40
N ARG A 233 -2.35 -10.47 -20.57
CA ARG A 233 -2.06 -11.09 -21.88
C ARG A 233 -0.59 -11.40 -22.07
N ARG A 234 0.30 -10.46 -21.74
CA ARG A 234 1.75 -10.64 -21.90
C ARG A 234 2.30 -11.78 -21.03
N LEU A 235 1.71 -11.98 -19.85
CA LEU A 235 2.08 -13.04 -18.92
C LEU A 235 1.30 -14.35 -19.14
N ASP A 236 0.44 -14.42 -20.16
CA ASP A 236 -0.44 -15.56 -20.45
C ASP A 236 -1.31 -15.96 -19.24
N LEU A 237 -1.79 -14.96 -18.50
CA LEU A 237 -2.64 -15.14 -17.33
C LEU A 237 -4.12 -15.15 -17.76
N VAL A 238 -4.61 -16.31 -18.16
CA VAL A 238 -6.01 -16.49 -18.60
C VAL A 238 -6.93 -16.87 -17.43
N GLU A 239 -6.39 -17.56 -16.43
CA GLU A 239 -7.13 -18.10 -15.29
C GLU A 239 -6.86 -17.29 -14.03
N TRP A 240 -7.92 -17.05 -13.25
CA TRP A 240 -7.80 -16.33 -11.98
C TRP A 240 -6.81 -16.98 -11.02
N GLU A 241 -6.76 -18.31 -10.94
CA GLU A 241 -5.84 -18.99 -10.03
C GLU A 241 -4.36 -18.78 -10.38
N LYS A 242 -4.01 -18.70 -11.67
CA LYS A 242 -2.64 -18.37 -12.11
C LYS A 242 -2.27 -16.92 -11.80
N ALA A 243 -3.23 -16.01 -11.98
CA ALA A 243 -3.07 -14.61 -11.60
C ALA A 243 -2.89 -14.49 -10.08
N ARG A 244 -3.75 -15.14 -9.29
CA ARG A 244 -3.70 -15.20 -7.83
C ARG A 244 -2.37 -15.73 -7.33
N GLU A 245 -1.87 -16.83 -7.89
CA GLU A 245 -0.55 -17.40 -7.56
C GLU A 245 0.58 -16.38 -7.83
N THR A 246 0.53 -15.71 -8.98
CA THR A 246 1.51 -14.68 -9.35
C THR A 246 1.48 -13.51 -8.38
N LEU A 247 0.29 -13.04 -8.01
CA LEU A 247 0.09 -11.95 -7.04
C LEU A 247 0.57 -12.36 -5.64
N GLY A 248 0.31 -13.59 -5.20
CA GLY A 248 0.76 -14.11 -3.90
C GLY A 248 2.28 -14.16 -3.77
N GLY A 249 2.97 -14.37 -4.88
CA GLY A 249 4.41 -14.19 -4.99
C GLY A 249 4.92 -12.80 -4.58
N PHE A 250 4.05 -11.79 -4.54
CA PHE A 250 4.31 -10.40 -4.16
C PHE A 250 3.39 -9.89 -3.04
N PHE A 251 3.06 -10.74 -2.06
CA PHE A 251 2.27 -10.41 -0.85
C PHE A 251 0.76 -10.32 -0.99
N TYR A 252 0.19 -10.54 -2.18
CA TYR A 252 -1.27 -10.60 -2.25
C TYR A 252 -1.80 -11.80 -1.47
N THR A 253 -2.83 -11.57 -0.68
CA THR A 253 -3.59 -12.56 0.06
C THR A 253 -5.07 -12.35 -0.20
N ASP A 254 -5.88 -13.37 -0.02
CA ASP A 254 -7.34 -13.23 -0.04
C ASP A 254 -7.84 -12.80 1.34
N GLN A 255 -8.74 -11.82 1.37
CA GLN A 255 -9.37 -11.37 2.61
C GLN A 255 -10.79 -11.95 2.72
N PRO A 256 -11.16 -12.56 3.86
CA PRO A 256 -12.49 -13.13 4.05
C PRO A 256 -13.59 -12.11 3.76
N GLY A 257 -14.51 -12.46 2.85
CA GLY A 257 -15.64 -11.59 2.49
C GLY A 257 -15.32 -10.50 1.46
N GLU A 258 -14.06 -10.35 1.03
CA GLU A 258 -13.67 -9.39 0.01
C GLU A 258 -13.65 -10.03 -1.39
N ARG A 259 -14.45 -9.49 -2.31
CA ARG A 259 -14.47 -9.90 -3.72
C ARG A 259 -13.85 -8.86 -4.66
N GLY A 260 -13.25 -7.79 -4.12
CA GLY A 260 -12.71 -6.69 -4.92
C GLY A 260 -11.68 -7.15 -5.95
N ALA A 261 -10.79 -8.05 -5.56
CA ALA A 261 -9.76 -8.60 -6.46
C ALA A 261 -10.35 -9.46 -7.59
N GLU A 262 -11.31 -10.33 -7.27
CA GLU A 262 -11.99 -11.17 -8.26
C GLU A 262 -12.84 -10.33 -9.21
N ASN A 263 -13.52 -9.30 -8.71
CA ASN A 263 -14.28 -8.35 -9.52
C ASN A 263 -13.37 -7.60 -10.51
N LEU A 264 -12.23 -7.09 -10.04
CA LEU A 264 -11.23 -6.46 -10.91
C LEU A 264 -10.73 -7.44 -11.98
N TRP A 265 -10.46 -8.69 -11.59
CA TRP A 265 -10.01 -9.71 -12.53
C TRP A 265 -11.06 -10.00 -13.61
N ASN A 266 -12.34 -10.11 -13.23
CA ASN A 266 -13.43 -10.29 -14.18
C ASN A 266 -13.53 -9.12 -15.17
N GLU A 267 -13.32 -7.87 -14.73
CA GLU A 267 -13.28 -6.70 -15.61
C GLU A 267 -12.11 -6.75 -16.60
N VAL A 268 -10.94 -7.20 -16.15
CA VAL A 268 -9.75 -7.39 -17.00
C VAL A 268 -10.05 -8.38 -18.13
N LEU A 269 -10.68 -9.51 -17.83
CA LEU A 269 -11.08 -10.52 -18.82
C LEU A 269 -12.18 -10.02 -19.77
N LEU A 270 -13.12 -9.21 -19.26
CA LEU A 270 -14.17 -8.60 -20.10
C LEU A 270 -13.59 -7.59 -21.09
N MET A 271 -12.60 -6.79 -20.69
CA MET A 271 -11.89 -5.87 -21.60
C MET A 271 -11.05 -6.60 -22.67
N GLU A 272 -10.61 -7.84 -22.41
CA GLU A 272 -10.00 -8.68 -23.46
C GLU A 272 -11.02 -9.10 -24.51
N SER A 273 -12.24 -9.38 -24.07
CA SER A 273 -13.31 -9.89 -24.93
C SER A 273 -13.98 -8.78 -25.74
N TYR A 274 -14.03 -7.54 -25.23
CA TYR A 274 -14.65 -6.38 -25.88
C TYR A 274 -13.86 -5.09 -25.60
N PRO A 275 -13.46 -4.30 -26.63
CA PRO A 275 -12.87 -2.99 -26.38
C PRO A 275 -13.88 -2.10 -25.67
N TYR A 276 -13.51 -1.58 -24.50
CA TYR A 276 -14.37 -0.73 -23.66
C TYR A 276 -14.97 0.44 -24.47
N ILE A 277 -16.30 0.46 -24.58
CA ILE A 277 -17.06 1.58 -25.12
C ILE A 277 -17.64 2.33 -23.91
N ALA A 278 -17.13 3.54 -23.65
CA ALA A 278 -17.64 4.38 -22.58
C ALA A 278 -19.17 4.58 -22.76
N PRO A 279 -19.99 4.46 -21.71
CA PRO A 279 -21.41 4.77 -21.78
C PRO A 279 -21.62 6.21 -22.23
N LYS A 280 -22.42 6.42 -23.29
CA LYS A 280 -22.82 7.78 -23.68
C LYS A 280 -23.64 8.39 -22.53
N PRO A 281 -23.35 9.63 -22.11
CA PRO A 281 -24.13 10.29 -21.07
C PRO A 281 -25.58 10.37 -21.53
N THR A 282 -26.46 9.70 -20.78
CA THR A 282 -27.90 9.77 -21.00
C THR A 282 -28.35 11.14 -20.49
N PHE A 283 -28.63 12.06 -21.40
CA PHE A 283 -29.35 13.27 -21.06
C PHE A 283 -30.74 12.85 -20.55
N GLN A 284 -30.93 12.87 -19.23
CA GLN A 284 -32.27 12.83 -18.66
C GLN A 284 -32.92 14.17 -19.01
N VAL A 285 -33.81 14.12 -20.01
CA VAL A 285 -34.77 15.18 -20.27
C VAL A 285 -35.68 15.24 -19.05
N LEU A 286 -35.50 16.26 -18.22
CA LEU A 286 -36.52 16.69 -17.27
C LEU A 286 -37.76 17.07 -18.08
N MET A 287 -38.79 16.23 -18.03
CA MET A 287 -40.15 16.64 -18.37
C MET A 287 -40.89 16.90 -17.06
N LEU A 288 -41.04 18.21 -16.79
CA LEU A 288 -41.99 18.94 -15.94
C LEU A 288 -42.36 18.34 -14.58
#